data_AF-A0A2E7PGV2-F1
#
_entry.id   AF-A0A2E7PGV2-F1
#
_cell.length_a   1.000
_cell.length_b   1.000
_cell.length_c   1.000
_cell.angle_alpha   90.00
_cell.angle_beta   90.00
_cell.angle_gamma   90.00
#
_symmetry.space_group_name_H-M   'P 1'
#
loop_
_entity.id
_entity.type
_entity.pdbx_description
1 polymer ?
#
loop_
_entity_poly.entity_id
_entity_poly.type
_entity_poly.pdbx_seq_one_letter_code
_entity_poly.pdbx_strand_id
1 'polypeptide(L)'
;ALAWKDALRARYLAASDRIDGMIGLTAPEIAPVGLENLGHPVMCSPASCMGAPALTLPALSADGLPLGLQLVGFHHRDADLFAHASWVDNALFG
;
A
#
# COMPACT_ATOMS: atom_id res chain seq x y z
N ALA A 1 -9.30 18.07 11.35
CA ALA A 1 -9.11 17.00 10.35
C ALA A 1 -7.82 17.16 9.54
N LEU A 2 -7.58 18.32 8.91
CA LEU A 2 -6.38 18.55 8.06
C LEU A 2 -5.06 18.47 8.84
N ALA A 3 -4.94 19.17 9.97
CA ALA A 3 -3.72 19.17 10.79
C ALA A 3 -3.28 17.75 11.23
N TRP A 4 -4.23 16.84 11.43
CA TRP A 4 -3.91 15.44 11.74
C TRP A 4 -3.31 14.70 10.55
N LYS A 5 -3.83 14.93 9.33
CA LYS A 5 -3.26 14.36 8.09
C LYS A 5 -1.86 14.89 7.83
N ASP A 6 -1.64 16.19 8.05
CA ASP A 6 -0.32 16.81 7.88
C ASP A 6 0.69 16.25 8.89
N ALA A 7 0.29 16.09 10.16
CA ALA A 7 1.12 15.47 11.18
C ALA A 7 1.45 14.01 10.87
N LEU A 8 0.47 13.24 10.38
CA LEU A 8 0.67 11.85 9.95
C LEU A 8 1.66 11.77 8.78
N ARG A 9 1.47 12.60 7.75
CA ARG A 9 2.40 12.69 6.61
C ARG A 9 3.81 13.03 7.05
N ALA A 10 3.97 14.05 7.90
CA ALA A 10 5.27 14.46 8.40
C ALA A 10 5.96 13.36 9.20
N ARG A 11 5.22 12.65 10.06
CA ARG A 11 5.74 11.52 10.84
C ARG A 11 6.18 10.36 9.95
N TYR A 12 5.42 10.06 8.90
CA TYR A 12 5.79 9.01 7.96
C TYR A 12 7.00 9.42 7.12
N LEU A 13 7.05 10.66 6.61
CA LEU A 13 8.20 11.17 5.87
C LEU A 13 9.50 11.15 6.70
N ALA A 14 9.42 11.43 8.00
CA ALA A 14 10.57 11.33 8.90
C ALA A 14 11.13 9.90 9.04
N ALA A 15 10.35 8.87 8.68
CA ALA A 15 10.86 7.49 8.64
C ALA A 15 11.74 7.21 7.41
N SER A 16 11.74 8.10 6.40
CA SER A 16 12.52 7.90 5.17
C SER A 16 14.03 7.85 5.38
N ASP A 17 14.54 8.32 6.53
CA ASP A 17 15.94 8.16 6.93
C ASP A 17 16.31 6.71 7.29
N ARG A 18 15.31 5.82 7.43
CA ARG A 18 15.48 4.46 7.95
C ARG A 18 14.90 3.37 7.07
N ILE A 19 13.92 3.71 6.24
CA ILE A 19 13.19 2.77 5.38
C ILE A 19 12.88 3.41 4.03
N ASP A 20 12.80 2.59 2.99
CA ASP A 20 12.49 3.02 1.62
C ASP A 20 10.98 3.06 1.31
N GLY A 21 10.16 2.48 2.19
CA GLY A 21 8.71 2.41 2.07
C GLY A 21 8.11 1.42 3.06
N MET A 22 6.82 1.13 2.91
CA MET A 22 6.09 0.14 3.68
C MET A 22 5.52 -0.95 2.76
N ILE A 23 5.49 -2.18 3.25
CA ILE A 23 4.81 -3.32 2.63
C ILE A 23 3.64 -3.72 3.52
N GLY A 24 2.49 -4.02 2.92
CA GLY A 24 1.29 -4.47 3.63
C GLY A 24 0.31 -5.19 2.70
N LEU A 25 -0.90 -5.45 3.20
CA LEU A 25 -2.00 -5.95 2.38
C LEU A 25 -2.77 -4.80 1.73
N THR A 26 -3.44 -5.07 0.61
CA THR A 26 -4.36 -4.11 -0.03
C THR A 26 -5.78 -4.20 0.56
N ALA A 27 -6.15 -5.35 1.11
CA ALA A 27 -7.43 -5.60 1.77
C ALA A 27 -7.22 -6.49 3.01
N PRO A 28 -8.08 -6.37 4.04
CA PRO A 28 -7.99 -7.25 5.21
C PRO A 28 -8.51 -8.66 4.92
N GLU A 29 -9.26 -8.84 3.83
CA GLU A 29 -9.96 -10.07 3.46
C GLU A 29 -9.89 -10.30 1.95
N ILE A 30 -10.19 -11.54 1.52
CA ILE A 30 -10.43 -11.86 0.11
C ILE A 30 -11.70 -11.20 -0.40
N ALA A 31 -11.89 -11.14 -1.72
CA ALA A 31 -13.09 -10.57 -2.31
C ALA A 31 -14.36 -11.22 -1.73
N PRO A 32 -15.27 -10.44 -1.11
CA PRO A 32 -16.51 -10.97 -0.58
C PRO A 32 -17.42 -11.45 -1.72
N VAL A 33 -18.31 -12.40 -1.39
CA VAL A 33 -19.34 -12.87 -2.32
C VAL A 33 -20.44 -11.82 -2.40
N GLY A 34 -20.93 -11.54 -3.61
CA GLY A 34 -21.98 -10.56 -3.84
C GLY A 34 -21.45 -9.14 -4.03
N LEU A 35 -22.34 -8.16 -4.01
CA LEU A 35 -22.02 -6.72 -4.20
C LEU A 35 -22.49 -5.86 -3.02
N GLU A 36 -23.13 -6.47 -2.03
CA GLU A 36 -23.59 -5.85 -0.79
C GLU A 36 -22.42 -5.37 0.10
N ASN A 37 -21.26 -6.00 -0.04
CA ASN A 37 -20.01 -5.59 0.59
C ASN A 37 -18.95 -5.48 -0.50
N LEU A 38 -18.39 -4.29 -0.70
CA LEU A 38 -17.32 -4.05 -1.68
C LEU A 38 -15.91 -4.23 -1.08
N GLY A 39 -15.85 -4.66 0.18
CA GLY A 39 -14.63 -4.77 0.97
C GLY A 39 -14.33 -3.51 1.79
N HIS A 40 -13.47 -3.67 2.79
CA HIS A 40 -13.11 -2.59 3.71
C HIS A 40 -11.80 -1.89 3.31
N PRO A 41 -11.78 -0.55 3.12
CA PRO A 41 -10.60 0.18 2.65
C PRO A 41 -9.56 0.45 3.76
N VAL A 42 -9.61 -0.27 4.90
CA VAL A 42 -8.81 0.06 6.10
C VAL A 42 -7.32 -0.01 5.82
N MET A 43 -6.90 -0.90 4.91
CA MET A 43 -5.49 -1.08 4.57
C MET A 43 -4.97 -0.03 3.58
N CYS A 44 -5.83 0.57 2.75
CA CYS A 44 -5.44 1.63 1.80
C CYS A 44 -5.60 3.04 2.40
N SER A 45 -6.46 3.19 3.42
CA SER A 45 -6.78 4.48 4.02
C SER A 45 -5.56 5.24 4.57
N PRO A 46 -4.56 4.61 5.21
CA PRO A 46 -3.36 5.31 5.67
C PRO A 46 -2.59 6.01 4.55
N ALA A 47 -2.33 5.32 3.43
CA ALA A 47 -1.62 5.90 2.28
C ALA A 47 -2.39 7.10 1.71
N SER A 48 -3.71 6.96 1.51
CA SER A 48 -4.59 8.04 1.07
C SER A 48 -4.62 9.22 2.04
N CYS A 49 -4.65 8.98 3.34
CA CYS A 49 -4.62 10.02 4.37
C CYS A 49 -3.29 10.81 4.35
N MET A 50 -2.18 10.12 4.08
CA MET A 50 -0.86 10.74 3.95
C MET A 50 -0.63 11.39 2.59
N GLY A 51 -1.46 11.11 1.57
CA GLY A 51 -1.16 11.45 0.17
C GLY A 51 0.11 10.74 -0.34
N ALA A 52 0.45 9.61 0.26
CA ALA A 52 1.60 8.80 -0.14
C ALA A 52 1.23 8.00 -1.40
N PRO A 53 2.15 7.83 -2.36
CA PRO A 53 1.92 6.92 -3.49
C PRO A 53 1.82 5.49 -2.97
N ALA A 54 0.88 4.72 -3.51
CA ALA A 54 0.68 3.32 -3.19
C ALA A 54 0.44 2.51 -4.47
N LEU A 55 1.02 1.32 -4.54
CA LEU A 55 0.92 0.39 -5.67
C LEU A 55 0.63 -1.02 -5.14
N THR A 56 -0.17 -1.79 -5.86
CA THR A 56 -0.51 -3.16 -5.50
C THR A 56 0.03 -4.15 -6.53
N LEU A 57 0.75 -5.17 -6.06
CA LEU A 57 1.18 -6.34 -6.85
C LEU A 57 0.25 -7.54 -6.56
N PRO A 58 -0.20 -8.29 -7.57
CA PRO A 58 -1.06 -9.47 -7.39
C PRO A 58 -0.24 -10.70 -6.95
N ALA A 59 0.38 -10.61 -5.77
CA ALA A 59 1.39 -11.56 -5.31
C ALA A 59 0.91 -12.62 -4.31
N LEU A 60 -0.34 -12.53 -3.86
CA LEU A 60 -0.87 -13.41 -2.82
C LEU A 60 -2.18 -14.05 -3.30
N SER A 61 -2.56 -15.15 -2.66
CA SER A 61 -3.87 -15.77 -2.85
C SER A 61 -4.33 -16.45 -1.57
N ALA A 62 -5.63 -16.41 -1.30
CA ALA A 62 -6.27 -17.20 -0.25
C ALA A 62 -7.60 -17.75 -0.79
N ASP A 63 -7.93 -18.99 -0.44
CA ASP A 63 -9.15 -19.69 -0.90
C ASP A 63 -9.37 -19.64 -2.42
N GLY A 64 -8.29 -19.67 -3.20
CA GLY A 64 -8.33 -19.61 -4.67
C GLY A 64 -8.62 -18.22 -5.25
N LEU A 65 -8.72 -17.19 -4.41
CA LEU A 65 -8.93 -15.80 -4.81
C LEU A 65 -7.65 -14.96 -4.65
N PRO A 66 -7.41 -13.98 -5.55
CA PRO A 66 -6.21 -13.14 -5.51
C PRO A 66 -6.26 -12.15 -4.34
N LEU A 67 -5.09 -11.91 -3.75
CA LEU A 67 -4.83 -10.89 -2.74
C LEU A 67 -3.65 -10.01 -3.17
N GLY A 68 -3.78 -8.71 -2.90
CA GLY A 68 -2.77 -7.72 -3.30
C GLY A 68 -1.73 -7.45 -2.22
N LEU A 69 -0.45 -7.51 -2.59
CA LEU A 69 0.66 -6.96 -1.80
C LEU A 69 0.77 -5.46 -2.09
N GLN A 70 0.50 -4.63 -1.09
CA GLN A 70 0.55 -3.17 -1.21
C GLN A 70 1.95 -2.67 -0.85
N LEU A 71 2.52 -1.85 -1.72
CA LEU A 71 3.74 -1.09 -1.49
C LEU A 71 3.36 0.38 -1.35
N VAL A 72 3.80 1.03 -0.27
CA VAL A 72 3.56 2.44 0.01
C VAL A 72 4.89 3.17 0.05
N GLY A 73 5.04 4.18 -0.80
CA GLY A 73 6.22 5.04 -0.87
C GLY A 73 6.00 6.37 -0.16
N PHE A 74 6.93 7.30 -0.31
CA PHE A 74 6.81 8.63 0.30
C PHE A 74 6.17 9.65 -0.65
N HIS A 75 5.51 10.66 -0.08
CA HIS A 75 4.88 11.74 -0.82
C HIS A 75 5.86 12.38 -1.83
N HIS A 76 5.44 12.56 -3.09
CA HIS A 76 6.24 13.04 -4.22
C HIS A 76 7.46 12.16 -4.60
N ARG A 77 7.47 10.88 -4.23
CA ARG A 77 8.52 9.91 -4.58
C ARG A 77 7.98 8.72 -5.38
N ASP A 78 7.06 9.00 -6.30
CA ASP A 78 6.37 8.00 -7.14
C ASP A 78 7.34 7.14 -7.96
N ALA A 79 8.37 7.77 -8.55
CA ALA A 79 9.39 7.06 -9.34
C ALA A 79 10.17 6.04 -8.49
N ASP A 80 10.50 6.41 -7.25
CA ASP A 80 11.18 5.50 -6.32
C ASP A 80 10.28 4.32 -5.95
N LEU A 81 8.97 4.56 -5.73
CA LEU A 81 8.01 3.49 -5.49
C LEU A 81 7.96 2.50 -6.66
N PHE A 82 7.94 2.98 -7.91
CA PHE A 82 7.97 2.11 -9.09
C PHE A 82 9.27 1.30 -9.19
N ALA A 83 10.43 1.90 -8.85
CA ALA A 83 11.70 1.19 -8.80
C ALA A 83 11.68 0.07 -7.74
N HIS A 84 11.17 0.37 -6.53
CA HIS A 84 11.00 -0.63 -5.49
C HIS A 84 10.01 -1.73 -5.90
N ALA A 85 8.90 -1.36 -6.55
CA ALA A 85 7.92 -2.33 -7.06
C ALA A 85 8.53 -3.28 -8.08
N SER A 86 9.33 -2.77 -9.02
CA SER A 86 10.04 -3.60 -9.98
C SER A 86 11.01 -4.57 -9.30
N TRP A 87 11.72 -4.12 -8.26
CA TRP A 87 12.61 -4.99 -7.49
C TRP A 87 11.83 -6.09 -6.73
N VAL A 88 10.71 -5.74 -6.07
CA VAL A 88 9.85 -6.70 -5.37
C VAL A 88 9.24 -7.72 -6.34
N ASP A 89 8.72 -7.25 -7.48
CA ASP A 89 8.13 -8.11 -8.51
C ASP A 89 9.16 -9.13 -9.03
N ASN A 90 10.39 -8.68 -9.32
CA ASN A 90 11.48 -9.57 -9.73
C ASN A 90 11.87 -10.56 -8.63
N ALA A 91 11.86 -10.15 -7.35
CA ALA A 91 12.17 -11.05 -6.24
C ALA A 91 11.08 -12.10 -5.97
N LEU A 92 9.82 -11.83 -6.37
CA LEU A 92 8.69 -12.73 -6.16
C LEU A 92 8.41 -13.65 -7.34
N PHE A 93 8.70 -13.19 -8.57
CA PHE A 93 8.29 -13.87 -9.81
C PHE A 93 9.43 -14.08 -10.82
N GLY A 94 10.60 -13.50 -10.61
CA GLY A 94 11.81 -13.74 -11.42
C GLY A 94 12.58 -14.96 -10.95
#